data_AF-A0A924G7Y6-F1
#
_entry.id   AF-A0A924G7Y6-F1
#
_cell.length_a   1.000
_cell.length_b   1.000
_cell.length_c   1.000
_cell.angle_alpha   90.00
_cell.angle_beta   90.00
_cell.angle_gamma   90.00
#
_symmetry.space_group_name_H-M   'P 1'
#
loop_
_entity.id
_entity.type
_entity.pdbx_description
1 polymer ?
#
loop_
_entity_poly.entity_id
_entity_poly.type
_entity_poly.pdbx_seq_one_letter_code
_entity_poly.pdbx_strand_id
1 'polypeptide(L)'
;MFKLFTRDNLKLGLVLGFIAPFLGIYGYYLLKIKTSDSTFWEFLRFLLNKQYGQSLLTSTLTFSLMANALIFTIYANTDKYKTAKGIFILSLIFAIPLIILKVFY
;
A
#
# COMPACT_ATOMS: atom_id res chain seq x y z
N MET A 1 3.71 2.13 -24.49
CA MET A 1 2.94 0.88 -24.39
C MET A 1 3.51 0.04 -23.24
N PHE A 2 3.00 0.20 -22.01
CA PHE A 2 3.55 -0.47 -20.83
C PHE A 2 3.26 -1.99 -20.87
N LYS A 3 4.20 -2.77 -21.40
CA LYS A 3 4.20 -4.26 -21.41
C LYS A 3 4.16 -4.89 -20.01
N LEU A 4 4.27 -4.11 -18.93
CA LEU A 4 4.11 -4.62 -17.55
C LEU A 4 2.63 -4.92 -17.21
N PHE A 5 1.68 -4.18 -17.81
CA PHE A 5 0.24 -4.37 -17.63
C PHE A 5 -0.33 -5.38 -18.64
N THR A 6 0.39 -6.41 -19.05
CA THR A 6 -0.15 -7.47 -19.94
C THR A 6 0.02 -8.88 -19.40
N ARG A 7 0.79 -9.05 -18.32
CA ARG A 7 0.94 -10.36 -17.68
C ARG A 7 -0.18 -10.60 -16.69
N ASP A 8 -0.94 -11.67 -16.91
CA ASP A 8 -1.94 -12.15 -15.98
C ASP A 8 -1.44 -13.39 -15.23
N ASN A 9 -0.72 -13.16 -14.13
CA ASN A 9 -0.18 -14.23 -13.32
C ASN A 9 -0.23 -13.90 -11.83
N LEU A 10 -0.57 -14.91 -11.04
CA LEU A 10 -0.78 -14.78 -9.59
C LEU A 10 0.48 -14.27 -8.88
N LYS A 11 1.68 -14.71 -9.30
CA LYS A 11 2.96 -14.24 -8.73
C LYS A 11 3.14 -12.73 -8.85
N LEU A 12 2.78 -12.14 -9.99
CA LEU A 12 2.85 -10.70 -10.19
C LEU A 12 1.85 -10.00 -9.28
N GLY A 13 0.64 -10.55 -9.14
CA GLY A 13 -0.37 -10.04 -8.22
C GLY A 13 0.11 -10.02 -6.77
N LEU A 14 0.74 -11.09 -6.30
CA LEU A 14 1.32 -11.14 -4.95
C LEU A 14 2.42 -10.09 -4.76
N VAL A 15 3.34 -9.95 -5.73
CA VAL A 15 4.40 -8.94 -5.65
C VAL A 15 3.82 -7.53 -5.64
N LEU A 16 2.83 -7.25 -6.50
CA LEU A 16 2.16 -5.96 -6.54
C LEU A 16 1.37 -5.66 -5.26
N GLY A 17 0.62 -6.63 -4.73
CA GLY A 17 -0.10 -6.46 -3.46
C GLY A 17 0.84 -6.18 -2.29
N PHE A 18 2.10 -6.64 -2.35
CA PHE A 18 3.09 -6.37 -1.32
C PHE A 18 3.68 -4.97 -1.48
N ILE A 19 4.01 -4.58 -2.71
CA ILE A 19 4.72 -3.34 -3.01
C ILE A 19 3.78 -2.12 -3.03
N ALA A 20 2.52 -2.30 -3.46
CA ALA A 20 1.56 -1.21 -3.62
C ALA A 20 1.34 -0.35 -2.36
N PRO A 21 1.19 -0.94 -1.14
CA PRO A 21 1.10 -0.17 0.10
C PRO A 21 2.33 0.72 0.32
N PHE A 22 3.54 0.19 0.12
CA PHE A 22 4.78 0.97 0.30
C PHE A 22 4.89 2.09 -0.73
N LEU A 23 4.44 1.87 -1.97
CA LEU A 23 4.35 2.92 -2.97
C LEU A 23 3.35 4.01 -2.57
N GLY A 24 2.25 3.66 -1.89
CA GLY A 24 1.31 4.64 -1.35
C GLY A 24 1.92 5.49 -0.23
N ILE A 25 2.67 4.88 0.68
CA ILE A 25 3.42 5.58 1.75
C ILE A 25 4.47 6.52 1.14
N TYR A 26 5.27 6.01 0.21
CA TYR A 26 6.31 6.80 -0.44
C TYR A 26 5.73 7.91 -1.32
N GLY A 27 4.65 7.63 -2.05
CA GLY A 27 3.91 8.61 -2.82
C GLY A 27 3.35 9.74 -1.96
N TYR A 28 2.81 9.42 -0.78
CA TYR A 28 2.37 10.43 0.18
C TYR A 28 3.52 11.32 0.64
N TYR A 29 4.69 10.75 0.97
CA TYR A 29 5.88 11.53 1.29
C TYR A 29 6.25 12.49 0.16
N LEU A 30 6.33 12.00 -1.09
CA LEU A 30 6.70 12.82 -2.24
C LEU A 30 5.72 13.99 -2.51
N LEU A 31 4.42 13.77 -2.30
CA LEU A 31 3.39 14.74 -2.67
C LEU A 31 3.06 15.75 -1.55
N LYS A 32 3.23 15.36 -0.28
CA LYS A 32 2.75 16.15 0.87
C LYS A 32 3.84 16.58 1.85
N ILE A 33 4.94 15.84 1.95
CA ILE A 33 5.92 16.00 3.05
C ILE A 33 7.31 16.40 2.53
N LYS A 34 7.63 16.02 1.29
CA LYS A 34 8.92 16.32 0.69
C LYS A 34 9.08 17.83 0.51
N THR A 35 10.00 18.37 1.28
CA THR A 35 10.53 19.74 1.22
C THR A 35 12.03 19.60 0.94
N SER A 36 12.71 20.69 0.54
CA SER A 36 14.14 20.66 0.18
C SER A 36 15.04 19.99 1.22
N ASP A 37 14.67 20.07 2.50
CA ASP A 37 15.50 19.58 3.62
C ASP A 37 14.97 18.30 4.28
N SER A 38 13.79 17.79 3.90
CA SER A 38 13.17 16.66 4.60
C SER A 38 13.55 15.31 3.99
N THR A 39 14.17 14.42 4.77
CA THR A 39 14.57 13.08 4.29
C THR A 39 13.45 12.06 4.55
N PHE A 40 13.31 11.05 3.67
CA PHE A 40 12.34 9.96 3.86
C PHE A 40 12.50 9.24 5.22
N TRP A 41 13.74 9.10 5.70
CA TRP A 41 14.03 8.52 7.02
C TRP A 41 13.49 9.34 8.18
N GLU A 42 13.52 10.67 8.08
CA GLU A 42 12.97 11.57 9.12
C GLU A 42 11.45 11.48 9.13
N PHE A 43 10.84 11.45 7.94
CA PHE A 43 9.41 11.18 7.80
C PHE A 43 9.01 9.85 8.45
N LEU A 44 9.77 8.77 8.22
CA LEU A 44 9.48 7.47 8.81
C LEU A 44 9.65 7.48 10.34
N ARG A 45 10.69 8.15 10.86
CA ARG A 45 10.89 8.34 12.31
C ARG A 45 9.74 9.11 12.94
N PHE A 46 9.26 10.17 12.28
CA PHE A 46 8.14 10.98 12.76
C PHE A 46 6.82 10.20 12.70
N LEU A 47 6.58 9.42 11.65
CA LEU A 47 5.43 8.53 11.51
C LEU A 47 5.31 7.50 12.62
N LEU A 48 6.45 6.91 13.02
CA LEU A 48 6.51 5.87 14.05
C LEU A 48 6.51 6.46 15.47
N ASN A 49 6.60 7.78 15.61
CA ASN A 49 6.52 8.44 16.90
C ASN A 49 5.06 8.47 17.39
N LYS A 50 4.76 7.65 18.41
CA LYS A 50 3.41 7.47 18.96
C LYS A 50 2.75 8.76 19.46
N GLN A 51 3.52 9.78 19.82
CA GLN A 51 3.00 10.95 20.55
C GLN A 51 2.61 12.10 19.61
N TYR A 52 3.28 12.23 18.46
CA TYR A 52 3.04 13.31 17.49
C TYR A 52 2.61 12.81 16.11
N GLY A 53 2.85 11.53 15.81
CA GLY A 53 2.65 10.96 14.48
C GLY A 53 1.25 10.40 14.20
N GLN A 54 0.32 10.36 15.16
CA GLN A 54 -0.94 9.61 15.00
C GLN A 54 -1.83 10.11 13.85
N SER A 55 -1.97 11.43 13.71
CA SER A 55 -2.76 12.04 12.63
C SER A 55 -2.10 11.82 11.25
N LEU A 56 -0.77 11.96 11.20
CA LEU A 56 0.02 11.71 9.99
C LEU A 56 0.00 10.23 9.60
N LEU A 57 0.09 9.34 10.58
CA LEU A 57 0.04 7.90 10.42
C LEU A 57 -1.31 7.48 9.83
N THR A 58 -2.41 8.01 10.36
CA THR A 58 -3.75 7.75 9.83
C THR A 58 -3.85 8.17 8.37
N SER A 59 -3.45 9.39 8.05
CA SER A 59 -3.46 9.91 6.68
C SER A 59 -2.57 9.09 5.73
N THR A 60 -1.38 8.73 6.17
CA THR A 60 -0.43 7.93 5.39
C THR A 60 -0.95 6.51 5.15
N LEU A 61 -1.57 5.90 6.17
CA LEU A 61 -2.19 4.57 6.05
C LEU A 61 -3.39 4.61 5.08
N THR A 62 -4.19 5.67 5.10
CA THR A 62 -5.26 5.85 4.10
C THR A 62 -4.70 5.89 2.68
N PHE A 63 -3.62 6.64 2.44
CA PHE A 63 -2.94 6.69 1.14
C PHE A 63 -2.35 5.33 0.74
N SER A 64 -1.75 4.61 1.69
CA SER A 64 -1.23 3.25 1.50
C SER A 64 -2.32 2.27 1.07
N LEU A 65 -3.45 2.26 1.78
CA LEU A 65 -4.61 1.42 1.45
C LEU A 65 -5.23 1.81 0.11
N MET A 66 -5.32 3.11 -0.19
CA MET A 66 -5.83 3.62 -1.46
C MET A 66 -4.94 3.21 -2.63
N ALA A 67 -3.61 3.24 -2.48
CA ALA A 67 -2.69 2.79 -3.53
C ALA A 67 -2.88 1.30 -3.85
N ASN A 68 -3.05 0.47 -2.83
CA ASN A 68 -3.33 -0.95 -3.00
C ASN A 68 -4.70 -1.19 -3.69
N ALA A 69 -5.74 -0.47 -3.26
CA ALA A 69 -7.06 -0.54 -3.88
C ALA A 69 -7.04 -0.06 -5.34
N LEU A 70 -6.30 1.00 -5.65
CA LEU A 70 -6.15 1.54 -7.00
C LEU A 70 -5.49 0.51 -7.94
N ILE A 71 -4.40 -0.12 -7.51
CA ILE A 71 -3.74 -1.17 -8.31
C ILE A 71 -4.69 -2.36 -8.48
N PHE A 72 -5.38 -2.79 -7.43
CA PHE A 72 -6.41 -3.83 -7.54
C PHE A 72 -7.48 -3.49 -8.58
N THR A 73 -8.05 -2.28 -8.53
CA THR A 73 -9.10 -1.83 -9.47
C THR A 73 -8.61 -1.78 -10.91
N ILE A 74 -7.38 -1.29 -11.16
CA ILE A 74 -6.80 -1.26 -12.51
C ILE A 74 -6.68 -2.68 -13.08
N TYR A 75 -6.19 -3.63 -12.28
CA TYR A 75 -6.03 -5.01 -12.75
C TYR A 75 -7.37 -5.75 -12.88
N ALA A 76 -8.35 -5.45 -12.02
CA ALA A 76 -9.70 -5.99 -12.13
C ALA A 76 -10.43 -5.48 -13.39
N ASN A 77 -10.31 -4.18 -13.69
CA ASN A 77 -10.97 -3.56 -14.86
C ASN A 77 -10.27 -3.85 -16.20
N THR A 78 -9.08 -4.45 -16.18
CA THR A 78 -8.34 -4.84 -17.40
C THR A 78 -8.37 -6.34 -17.66
N ASP A 79 -9.38 -7.03 -17.11
CA ASP A 79 -9.60 -8.48 -17.24
C ASP A 79 -8.44 -9.37 -16.78
N LYS A 80 -7.59 -8.86 -15.87
CA LYS A 80 -6.43 -9.60 -15.31
C LYS A 80 -6.75 -10.22 -13.97
N TYR A 81 -7.71 -11.13 -13.99
CA TYR A 81 -8.28 -11.71 -12.79
C TYR A 81 -7.27 -12.48 -11.94
N LYS A 82 -6.26 -13.16 -12.51
CA LYS A 82 -5.26 -13.88 -11.71
C LYS A 82 -4.36 -12.93 -10.93
N THR A 83 -4.03 -11.80 -11.54
CA THR A 83 -3.22 -10.75 -10.91
C THR A 83 -4.01 -10.02 -9.83
N ALA A 84 -5.24 -9.60 -10.14
CA ALA A 84 -6.14 -8.98 -9.17
C ALA A 84 -6.38 -9.89 -7.96
N LYS A 85 -6.55 -11.21 -8.20
CA LYS A 85 -6.65 -12.21 -7.14
C LYS A 85 -5.39 -12.26 -6.27
N GLY A 86 -4.20 -12.20 -6.86
CA GLY A 86 -2.94 -12.16 -6.10
C GLY A 86 -2.84 -10.93 -5.19
N ILE A 87 -3.20 -9.74 -5.70
CA ILE A 87 -3.22 -8.49 -4.92
C ILE A 87 -4.19 -8.61 -3.74
N PHE A 88 -5.40 -9.12 -4.01
CA PHE A 88 -6.43 -9.28 -3.00
C PHE A 88 -6.05 -10.31 -1.93
N ILE A 89 -5.50 -11.47 -2.32
CA ILE A 89 -5.02 -12.50 -1.40
C ILE A 89 -4.00 -11.92 -0.43
N LEU A 90 -3.03 -11.17 -0.93
CA LEU A 90 -2.00 -10.62 -0.06
C LEU A 90 -2.56 -9.59 0.92
N SER A 91 -3.52 -8.78 0.46
CA SER A 91 -4.23 -7.83 1.31
C SER A 91 -4.95 -8.53 2.45
N LEU A 92 -5.58 -9.67 2.18
CA LEU A 92 -6.23 -10.50 3.20
C LEU A 92 -5.24 -11.14 4.17
N ILE A 93 -4.08 -11.60 3.69
CA ILE A 93 -3.03 -12.19 4.53
C ILE A 93 -2.56 -11.20 5.61
N PHE A 94 -2.49 -9.91 5.29
CA PHE A 94 -2.15 -8.89 6.29
C PHE A 94 -3.36 -8.44 7.13
N ALA A 95 -4.53 -8.27 6.51
CA ALA A 95 -5.72 -7.75 7.19
C ALA A 95 -6.31 -8.74 8.20
N ILE A 96 -6.39 -10.03 7.87
CA ILE A 96 -7.03 -11.04 8.73
C ILE A 96 -6.32 -11.16 10.09
N PRO A 97 -4.99 -11.35 10.17
CA PRO A 97 -4.29 -11.40 11.46
C PRO A 97 -4.45 -10.11 12.27
N LEU A 98 -4.47 -8.95 11.62
CA LEU A 98 -4.68 -7.67 12.29
C LEU A 98 -6.08 -7.54 12.88
N ILE A 99 -7.10 -7.99 12.16
CA ILE A 99 -8.48 -8.02 12.65
C ILE A 99 -8.61 -9.00 13.81
N ILE A 100 -8.04 -10.20 13.69
CA ILE A 100 -8.02 -11.19 14.78
C ILE A 100 -7.35 -10.58 16.01
N LEU A 101 -6.17 -9.99 15.87
CA LEU A 101 -5.46 -9.37 16.98
C LEU A 101 -6.32 -8.27 17.65
N LYS A 102 -6.93 -7.38 16.87
CA LYS A 102 -7.78 -6.29 17.38
C LYS A 102 -9.07 -6.78 18.06
N VAL A 103 -9.59 -7.95 17.68
CA VAL A 103 -10.81 -8.52 18.27
C VAL A 103 -10.51 -9.22 19.60
N PHE A 104 -9.37 -9.91 19.70
CA PHE A 104 -9.00 -10.68 20.89
C PHE A 104 -8.08 -9.94 21.87
N TYR A 105 -7.50 -8.80 21.46
CA TYR A 105 -6.58 -7.98 22.25
C TYR A 105 -6.85 -6.49 22.03
#